data_AF-A0A7V5YTA4-F1
#
_entry.id   AF-A0A7V5YTA4-F1
#
_cell.length_a   1.000
_cell.length_b   1.000
_cell.length_c   1.000
_cell.angle_alpha   90.00
_cell.angle_beta   90.00
_cell.angle_gamma   90.00
#
_symmetry.space_group_name_H-M   'P 1'
#
loop_
_entity.id
_entity.type
_entity.pdbx_description
1 polymer ?
#
loop_
_entity_poly.entity_id
_entity_poly.type
_entity_poly.pdbx_seq_one_letter_code
_entity_poly.pdbx_strand_id
1 'polypeptide(L)'
;MPLWLEKPAPKAPQALIEELRQSGFVVRERADGTWLVLRERCAALVACDRKTGARILRAGKVLSTNELGLLVDLGYQKCWEGPSGYREPACAEDVAAYHSFLESLRTKLRLPALYNQSLGSENYFHKYDGLESAGRDPAQSGECRSRRT
;
A
#
# COMPACT_ATOMS: atom_id res chain seq x y z
N MET A 1 -30.00 -23.56 -6.50
CA MET A 1 -29.32 -23.42 -5.20
C MET A 1 -28.41 -22.20 -5.28
N PRO A 2 -28.59 -21.16 -4.46
CA PRO A 2 -27.67 -20.04 -4.49
C PRO A 2 -26.43 -20.34 -3.63
N LEU A 3 -25.27 -20.50 -4.28
CA LEU A 3 -23.95 -20.68 -3.66
C LEU A 3 -23.36 -19.30 -3.33
N TRP A 4 -23.94 -18.59 -2.35
CA TRP A 4 -23.26 -17.42 -1.78
C TRP A 4 -22.43 -17.90 -0.60
N LEU A 5 -21.12 -18.00 -0.80
CA LEU A 5 -20.18 -18.44 0.22
C LEU A 5 -20.13 -17.39 1.33
N GLU A 6 -20.69 -17.72 2.50
CA GLU A 6 -20.59 -16.85 3.68
C GLU A 6 -19.12 -16.59 4.01
N LYS A 7 -18.76 -15.31 4.21
CA LYS A 7 -17.39 -14.94 4.56
C LYS A 7 -17.07 -15.56 5.92
N PRO A 8 -16.00 -16.38 6.03
CA PRO A 8 -15.67 -17.02 7.29
C PRO A 8 -15.42 -15.96 8.37
N ALA A 9 -15.89 -16.26 9.59
CA ALA A 9 -15.72 -15.37 10.73
C ALA A 9 -14.23 -15.00 10.93
N PRO A 10 -13.94 -13.73 11.29
CA PRO A 10 -12.57 -13.31 11.54
C PRO A 10 -11.95 -14.12 12.69
N LYS A 11 -10.71 -14.59 12.50
CA LYS A 11 -9.95 -15.28 13.54
C LYS A 11 -9.65 -14.34 14.70
N ALA A 12 -9.49 -14.92 15.89
CA ALA A 12 -8.99 -14.19 17.05
C ALA A 12 -7.58 -13.61 16.76
N PRO A 13 -7.29 -12.38 17.19
CA PRO A 13 -6.02 -11.71 16.89
C PRO A 13 -4.78 -12.52 17.30
N GLN A 14 -4.83 -13.16 18.48
CA GLN A 14 -3.71 -13.94 19.01
C GLN A 14 -3.36 -15.17 18.15
N ALA A 15 -4.38 -15.87 17.66
CA ALA A 15 -4.19 -17.05 16.81
C ALA A 15 -3.55 -16.68 15.47
N LEU A 16 -3.85 -15.49 14.98
CA LEU A 16 -3.32 -14.96 13.73
C LEU A 16 -1.85 -14.55 13.86
N ILE A 17 -1.47 -13.93 14.99
CA ILE A 17 -0.07 -13.62 15.31
C ILE A 17 0.77 -14.90 15.34
N GLU A 18 0.25 -15.95 15.97
CA GLU A 18 0.96 -17.22 16.08
C GLU A 18 1.14 -17.90 14.71
N GLU A 19 0.10 -17.89 13.87
CA GLU A 19 0.17 -18.40 12.50
C GLU A 19 1.18 -17.63 11.63
N LEU A 20 1.26 -16.30 11.81
CA LEU A 20 2.27 -15.47 11.14
C LEU A 20 3.68 -15.83 11.60
N ARG A 21 3.91 -15.98 12.91
CA ARG A 21 5.22 -16.38 13.48
C ARG A 21 5.66 -17.75 12.97
N GLN A 22 4.76 -18.73 12.94
CA GLN A 22 5.02 -20.07 12.40
C GLN A 22 5.35 -20.06 10.92
N SER A 23 4.85 -19.07 10.18
CA SER A 23 5.11 -18.91 8.74
C SER A 23 6.39 -18.10 8.44
N GLY A 24 7.22 -17.84 9.46
CA GLY A 24 8.50 -17.14 9.32
C GLY A 24 8.40 -15.62 9.33
N PHE A 25 7.24 -15.04 9.70
CA PHE A 25 7.12 -13.59 9.89
C PHE A 25 7.53 -13.18 11.31
N VAL A 26 8.24 -12.07 11.41
CA VAL A 26 8.51 -11.41 12.68
C VAL A 26 7.38 -10.43 12.97
N VAL A 27 6.59 -10.67 14.01
CA VAL A 27 5.47 -9.81 14.39
C VAL A 27 5.82 -9.02 15.65
N ARG A 28 5.81 -7.68 15.53
CA ARG A 28 5.99 -6.73 16.63
C ARG A 28 4.70 -5.98 16.88
N GLU A 29 4.13 -6.14 18.07
CA GLU A 29 2.94 -5.43 18.48
C GLU A 29 3.29 -4.00 18.90
N ARG A 30 2.43 -3.04 18.56
CA ARG A 30 2.59 -1.63 18.90
C ARG A 30 1.45 -1.20 19.83
N ALA A 31 1.71 -0.15 20.62
CA ALA A 31 0.77 0.37 21.60
C ALA A 31 -0.53 0.93 20.97
N ASP A 32 -0.50 1.30 19.69
CA ASP A 32 -1.64 1.78 18.91
C ASP A 32 -2.57 0.65 18.42
N GLY A 33 -2.32 -0.61 18.81
CA GLY A 33 -3.09 -1.77 18.38
C GLY A 33 -2.77 -2.24 16.96
N THR A 34 -1.73 -1.68 16.33
CA THR A 34 -1.19 -2.16 15.07
C THR A 34 -0.05 -3.15 15.29
N TRP A 35 0.21 -3.97 14.28
CA TRP A 35 1.32 -4.92 14.27
C TRP A 35 2.23 -4.59 13.12
N LEU A 36 3.52 -4.45 13.41
CA LEU A 36 4.55 -4.42 12.40
C LEU A 36 4.97 -5.87 12.10
N VAL A 37 4.62 -6.34 10.92
CA VAL A 37 4.95 -7.66 10.42
C VAL A 37 6.12 -7.53 9.45
N LEU A 38 7.23 -8.19 9.73
CA LEU A 38 8.44 -8.17 8.90
C LEU A 38 8.74 -9.57 8.37
N ARG A 39 9.32 -9.62 7.17
CA ARG A 39 9.97 -10.82 6.63
C ARG A 39 11.03 -10.38 5.64
N GLU A 40 12.26 -10.82 5.88
CA GLU A 40 13.43 -10.44 5.08
C GLU A 40 13.57 -8.92 4.97
N ARG A 41 13.47 -8.36 3.76
CA ARG A 41 13.59 -6.93 3.46
C ARG A 41 12.24 -6.22 3.37
N CYS A 42 11.14 -6.91 3.61
CA CYS A 42 9.78 -6.37 3.49
C CYS A 42 9.11 -6.24 4.86
N ALA A 43 8.25 -5.24 4.99
CA ALA A 43 7.45 -5.03 6.18
C ALA A 43 6.05 -4.51 5.85
N ALA A 44 5.11 -4.80 6.74
CA ALA A 44 3.74 -4.32 6.67
C ALA A 44 3.23 -3.89 8.04
N LEU A 45 2.44 -2.84 8.06
CA LEU A 45 1.61 -2.46 9.19
C LEU A 45 0.23 -3.10 9.02
N VAL A 46 -0.14 -3.94 9.96
CA VAL A 46 -1.42 -4.65 9.99
C VAL A 46 -2.22 -4.14 11.18
N ALA A 47 -3.47 -3.75 10.97
CA ALA A 47 -4.40 -3.52 12.06
C ALA A 47 -5.33 -4.74 12.17
N CYS A 48 -5.68 -5.11 13.40
CA CYS A 48 -6.67 -6.14 13.64
C CYS A 48 -7.81 -5.58 14.48
N ASP A 49 -9.03 -5.75 13.99
CA ASP A 49 -10.24 -5.38 14.70
C ASP A 49 -11.13 -6.61 14.87
N ARG A 50 -11.76 -6.72 16.04
CA ARG A 50 -12.56 -7.92 16.40
C ARG A 50 -13.80 -8.08 15.52
N LYS A 51 -14.33 -6.99 14.94
CA LYS A 51 -15.53 -7.02 14.10
C LYS A 51 -15.20 -7.20 12.62
N THR A 52 -14.16 -6.53 12.14
CA THR A 52 -13.83 -6.44 10.71
C THR A 52 -12.69 -7.37 10.28
N GLY A 53 -11.92 -7.90 11.24
CA GLY A 53 -10.78 -8.79 10.99
C GLY A 53 -9.45 -8.05 10.84
N ALA A 54 -8.46 -8.73 10.27
CA ALA A 54 -7.18 -8.12 9.96
C ALA A 54 -7.27 -7.26 8.69
N ARG A 55 -6.48 -6.20 8.61
CA ARG A 55 -6.31 -5.35 7.42
C ARG A 55 -4.87 -4.88 7.31
N ILE A 56 -4.33 -4.88 6.09
CA ILE A 56 -3.01 -4.29 5.81
C ILE A 56 -3.22 -2.79 5.64
N LEU A 57 -2.62 -1.98 6.51
CA LEU A 57 -2.67 -0.52 6.44
C LEU A 57 -1.67 0.03 5.43
N ARG A 58 -0.42 -0.41 5.54
CA ARG A 58 0.68 -0.09 4.63
C ARG A 58 1.62 -1.28 4.50
N ALA A 59 2.24 -1.44 3.35
CA ALA A 59 3.28 -2.43 3.13
C ALA A 59 4.35 -1.85 2.22
N GLY A 60 5.57 -2.33 2.37
CA GLY A 60 6.70 -1.86 1.58
C GLY A 60 8.00 -2.54 1.93
N LYS A 61 9.09 -1.93 1.46
CA LYS A 61 10.48 -2.36 1.70
C LYS A 61 11.05 -1.63 2.92
N VAL A 62 11.86 -2.31 3.71
CA VAL A 62 12.68 -1.65 4.74
C VAL A 62 13.87 -0.98 4.05
N LEU A 63 13.94 0.33 4.13
CA LEU A 63 14.99 1.14 3.51
C LEU A 63 16.30 1.07 4.31
N SER A 64 17.41 1.49 3.70
CA SER A 64 18.71 1.64 4.38
C SER A 64 18.66 2.60 5.58
N THR A 65 17.73 3.55 5.59
CA THR A 65 17.44 4.44 6.73
C THR A 65 16.66 3.76 7.86
N ASN A 66 16.36 2.46 7.75
CA ASN A 66 15.52 1.69 8.67
C ASN A 66 14.07 2.20 8.75
N GLU A 67 13.61 2.84 7.69
CA GLU A 67 12.23 3.30 7.51
C GLU A 67 11.42 2.32 6.66
N LEU A 68 10.09 2.35 6.80
CA LEU A 68 9.19 1.64 5.90
C LEU A 68 8.99 2.48 4.62
N GLY A 69 9.63 2.08 3.53
CA GLY A 69 9.51 2.70 2.22
C GLY A 69 8.32 2.15 1.44
N LEU A 70 7.46 3.05 0.95
CA LEU A 70 6.31 2.69 0.12
C LEU A 70 6.67 2.75 -1.36
N LEU A 71 6.08 1.88 -2.17
CA LEU A 71 6.32 1.88 -3.61
C LEU A 71 5.62 3.08 -4.26
N VAL A 72 6.39 3.96 -4.87
CA VAL A 72 5.93 5.18 -5.55
C VAL A 72 6.32 5.10 -7.02
N ASP A 73 5.39 5.45 -7.89
CA ASP A 73 5.63 5.63 -9.31
C ASP A 73 5.94 7.10 -9.61
N LEU A 74 7.14 7.37 -10.13
CA LEU A 74 7.56 8.71 -10.56
C LEU A 74 7.30 8.95 -12.07
N GLY A 75 6.56 8.06 -12.73
CA GLY A 75 6.25 8.11 -14.15
C GLY A 75 7.33 7.48 -15.03
N TYR A 76 8.62 7.77 -14.77
CA TYR A 76 9.75 7.16 -15.50
C TYR A 76 10.38 5.96 -14.77
N GLN A 77 10.20 5.87 -13.45
CA GLN A 77 10.77 4.82 -12.62
C GLN A 77 9.93 4.64 -11.34
N LYS A 78 9.85 3.40 -10.85
CA LYS A 78 9.34 3.11 -9.50
C LYS A 78 10.45 3.25 -8.47
N CYS A 79 10.17 3.89 -7.35
CA CYS A 79 11.08 4.04 -6.23
C CYS A 79 10.39 3.66 -4.92
N TRP A 80 11.19 3.28 -3.92
CA TRP A 80 10.74 3.19 -2.54
C TRP A 80 10.93 4.55 -1.88
N GLU A 81 9.86 5.13 -1.33
CA GLU A 81 9.92 6.42 -0.62
C GLU A 81 9.57 6.24 0.86
N GLY A 82 10.49 6.64 1.73
CA GLY A 82 10.30 6.66 3.18
C GLY A 82 9.58 7.91 3.68
N PRO A 83 9.09 7.93 4.93
CA PRO A 83 8.41 9.09 5.51
C PRO A 83 9.29 10.35 5.58
N SER A 84 10.62 10.19 5.71
CA SER A 84 11.60 11.28 5.64
C SER A 84 11.72 11.93 4.25
N GLY A 85 11.14 11.32 3.22
CA GLY A 85 11.34 11.69 1.82
C GLY A 85 12.59 11.04 1.19
N TYR A 86 13.36 10.24 1.93
CA TYR A 86 14.46 9.45 1.37
C TYR A 86 13.93 8.45 0.34
N ARG A 87 14.66 8.29 -0.78
CA ARG A 87 14.27 7.44 -1.91
C ARG A 87 15.36 6.47 -2.32
N GLU A 88 14.95 5.24 -2.59
CA GLU A 88 15.78 4.22 -3.24
C GLU A 88 15.11 3.74 -4.54
N PRO A 89 15.86 3.45 -5.62
CA PRO A 89 15.27 2.87 -6.81
C PRO A 89 14.65 1.50 -6.50
N ALA A 90 13.49 1.20 -7.08
CA ALA A 90 12.86 -0.12 -6.92
C ALA A 90 13.44 -1.10 -7.94
N CYS A 91 14.45 -1.86 -7.52
CA CYS A 91 15.02 -2.94 -8.32
C CYS A 91 13.99 -4.05 -8.56
N ALA A 92 14.09 -4.75 -9.70
CA ALA A 92 13.15 -5.81 -10.05
C ALA A 92 13.06 -6.92 -8.99
N GLU A 93 14.21 -7.30 -8.41
CA GLU A 93 14.30 -8.27 -7.31
C GLU A 93 13.54 -7.81 -6.06
N ASP A 94 13.66 -6.54 -5.69
CA ASP A 94 12.96 -5.98 -4.52
C ASP A 94 11.44 -5.98 -4.74
N VAL A 95 11.00 -5.64 -5.95
CA VAL A 95 9.57 -5.62 -6.32
C VAL A 95 9.01 -7.05 -6.32
N ALA A 96 9.73 -8.02 -6.87
CA ALA A 96 9.33 -9.42 -6.84
C ALA A 96 9.23 -9.96 -5.40
N ALA A 97 10.22 -9.65 -4.54
CA ALA A 97 10.20 -10.01 -3.13
C ALA A 97 9.00 -9.38 -2.39
N TYR A 98 8.71 -8.11 -2.68
CA TYR A 98 7.56 -7.41 -2.13
C TYR A 98 6.22 -8.05 -2.51
N HIS A 99 6.05 -8.46 -3.77
CA HIS A 99 4.83 -9.14 -4.20
C HIS A 99 4.67 -10.51 -3.54
N SER A 100 5.72 -11.33 -3.51
CA SER A 100 5.69 -12.62 -2.82
C SER A 100 5.38 -12.49 -1.32
N PHE A 101 5.95 -11.47 -0.68
CA PHE A 101 5.66 -11.10 0.70
C PHE A 101 4.18 -10.76 0.90
N LEU A 102 3.62 -9.89 0.06
CA LEU A 102 2.23 -9.46 0.13
C LEU A 102 1.24 -10.60 -0.10
N GLU A 103 1.50 -11.46 -1.08
CA GLU A 103 0.67 -12.63 -1.34
C GLU A 103 0.65 -13.57 -0.14
N SER A 104 1.84 -13.92 0.35
CA SER A 104 1.99 -14.75 1.55
C SER A 104 1.26 -14.17 2.75
N LEU A 105 1.41 -12.86 2.97
CA LEU A 105 0.75 -12.15 4.07
C LEU A 105 -0.78 -12.17 3.89
N ARG A 106 -1.30 -11.83 2.70
CA ARG A 106 -2.75 -11.84 2.43
C ARG A 106 -3.36 -13.22 2.62
N THR A 107 -2.70 -14.28 2.14
CA THR A 107 -3.15 -15.66 2.33
C THR A 107 -3.27 -16.01 3.81
N LYS A 108 -2.26 -15.67 4.62
CA LYS A 108 -2.26 -15.94 6.07
C LYS A 108 -3.30 -15.09 6.82
N LEU A 109 -3.47 -13.85 6.41
CA LEU A 109 -4.50 -12.96 6.95
C LEU A 109 -5.93 -13.31 6.47
N ARG A 110 -6.08 -14.29 5.57
CA ARG A 110 -7.34 -14.66 4.91
C ARG A 110 -8.01 -13.47 4.20
N LEU A 111 -7.19 -12.60 3.62
CA LEU A 111 -7.65 -11.48 2.81
C LEU A 111 -7.92 -11.95 1.38
N PRO A 112 -8.92 -11.37 0.69
CA PRO A 112 -9.16 -11.68 -0.71
C PRO A 112 -7.95 -11.31 -1.56
N ALA A 113 -7.60 -12.18 -2.51
CA ALA A 113 -6.65 -11.87 -3.56
C ALA A 113 -7.36 -11.03 -4.62
N LEU A 114 -7.12 -9.72 -4.62
CA LEU A 114 -7.65 -8.84 -5.66
C LEU A 114 -6.80 -8.98 -6.94
N TYR A 115 -7.45 -8.89 -8.10
CA TYR A 115 -6.81 -9.10 -9.40
C TYR A 115 -5.57 -8.20 -9.60
N ASN A 116 -5.73 -6.88 -9.43
CA ASN A 116 -4.64 -5.91 -9.58
C ASN A 116 -3.52 -6.10 -8.55
N GLN A 117 -3.87 -6.57 -7.35
CA GLN A 117 -2.93 -6.84 -6.26
C GLN A 117 -2.03 -8.02 -6.53
N SER A 118 -2.55 -9.00 -7.27
CA SER A 118 -1.86 -10.24 -7.61
C SER A 118 -1.05 -10.09 -8.90
N LEU A 119 -1.48 -9.21 -9.82
CA LEU A 119 -0.74 -8.88 -11.04
C LEU A 119 0.53 -8.05 -10.76
N GLY A 120 0.62 -7.40 -9.60
CA GLY A 120 1.74 -6.56 -9.22
C GLY A 120 1.76 -5.17 -9.88
N SER A 121 0.62 -4.72 -10.41
CA SER A 121 0.49 -3.38 -11.02
C SER A 121 0.18 -2.28 -10.00
N GLU A 122 0.06 -2.60 -8.71
CA GLU A 122 -0.26 -1.61 -7.67
C GLU A 122 0.97 -0.83 -7.21
N ASN A 123 0.81 0.49 -7.17
CA ASN A 123 1.70 1.41 -6.48
C ASN A 123 0.94 2.11 -5.36
N TYR A 124 1.64 2.55 -4.31
CA TYR A 124 1.02 3.28 -3.22
C TYR A 124 0.69 4.72 -3.62
N PHE A 125 1.60 5.35 -4.36
CA PHE A 125 1.41 6.69 -4.90
C PHE A 125 1.86 6.76 -6.36
N HIS A 126 1.15 7.57 -7.15
CA HIS A 126 1.59 7.99 -8.46
C HIS A 126 1.90 9.49 -8.36
N LYS A 127 3.17 9.85 -8.46
CA LYS A 127 3.64 11.24 -8.46
C LYS A 127 4.11 11.55 -9.86
N TYR A 128 3.23 12.16 -10.65
CA TYR A 128 3.62 12.71 -11.93
C TYR A 128 4.17 14.12 -11.70
N ASP A 129 5.28 14.41 -12.36
CA ASP A 129 5.73 15.79 -12.49
C ASP A 129 4.75 16.48 -13.44
N GLY A 130 3.74 17.14 -12.86
CA GLY A 130 2.87 18.00 -13.64
C GLY A 130 3.72 19.18 -14.09
N LEU A 131 3.79 19.43 -15.40
CA LEU A 131 4.20 20.74 -15.89
C LEU A 131 3.25 21.76 -15.26
N GLU A 132 3.69 22.47 -14.21
CA GLU A 132 3.03 23.70 -13.84
C GLU A 132 3.09 24.58 -15.08
N SER A 133 1.94 24.90 -15.67
CA SER A 133 1.88 25.86 -16.75
C SER A 133 2.34 27.20 -16.20
N ALA A 134 3.63 27.49 -16.31
CA ALA A 134 4.15 28.84 -16.18
C ALA A 134 3.48 29.69 -17.28
N GLY A 135 2.43 30.41 -16.90
CA GLY A 135 1.68 31.30 -17.79
C GLY A 135 0.25 30.87 -18.09
N ARG A 136 -0.63 30.93 -17.08
CA ARG A 136 -2.01 31.35 -17.34
C ARG A 136 -2.14 32.79 -16.90
N ASP A 137 -1.97 33.71 -17.85
CA ASP A 137 -2.29 35.12 -17.65
C ASP A 137 -3.81 35.22 -17.34
N PRO A 138 -4.24 35.75 -16.18
CA PRO A 138 -5.65 35.89 -15.85
C PRO A 138 -6.22 37.15 -16.53
N ALA A 139 -6.17 37.22 -17.86
CA ALA A 139 -6.72 38.33 -18.62
C ALA A 139 -7.25 37.85 -19.96
N GLN A 140 -8.44 37.24 -19.93
CA GLN A 140 -9.42 37.23 -21.03
C GLN A 140 -10.70 36.53 -20.56
N SER A 141 -11.38 37.11 -19.56
CA SER A 141 -12.83 36.91 -19.43
C SER A 141 -13.49 37.74 -20.53
N GLY A 142 -13.92 37.06 -21.60
CA GLY A 142 -14.62 37.68 -22.72
C GLY A 142 -15.80 38.53 -22.24
N GLU A 143 -15.70 39.82 -22.55
CA GLU A 143 -16.74 40.83 -22.35
C GLU A 143 -17.96 40.48 -23.22
N CYS A 144 -18.96 39.82 -22.65
CA CYS A 144 -20.23 39.55 -23.33
C CYS A 144 -21.08 40.83 -23.28
N ARG A 145 -20.76 41.80 -24.14
CA ARG A 145 -21.50 43.05 -24.31
C ARG A 145 -22.91 42.76 -24.84
N SER A 146 -23.91 42.76 -23.96
CA SER A 146 -25.32 42.74 -24.34
C SER A 146 -25.66 44.02 -25.12
N ARG A 147 -25.88 43.92 -26.43
CA ARG A 147 -26.55 44.99 -27.19
C ARG A 147 -28.03 44.95 -26.84
N ARG A 148 -28.49 46.03 -26.23
CA ARG A 148 -29.90 46.37 -26.05
C ARG A 148 -30.33 47.14 -27.30
N THR A 149 -31.34 46.65 -28.00
CA THR A 149 -32.19 47.42 -28.94
C THR A 149 -33.61 47.00 -28.67
#